data_AF-A0A0B1T4G5-F1
#
_entry.id   AF-A0A0B1T4G5-F1
#
_cell.length_a   1.000
_cell.length_b   1.000
_cell.length_c   1.000
_cell.angle_alpha   90.00
_cell.angle_beta   90.00
_cell.angle_gamma   90.00
#
_symmetry.space_group_name_H-M   'P 1'
#
loop_
_entity.id
_entity.type
_entity.pdbx_description
1 polymer ?
#
loop_
_entity_poly.entity_id
_entity_poly.type
_entity_poly.pdbx_seq_one_letter_code
_entity_poly.pdbx_strand_id
1 'polypeptide(L)'
;MNSSLVILAYLLGSFLSVQGDQNPICSLALDRGHEYCANAAPQLRYYHDVETDICFPFWYNGCAGNNNSFASLKECYDTCKPETMFRCIGNALSTGQCDRDMKGCPYGYSCLLGPYGPGICCDQQVEDQWLTEMKPVCDEDSYYPWDKESWENTEKLIGRKCCHEYV
;
A
#
# COMPACT_ATOMS: atom_id res chain seq x y z
N MET A 1 -29.30 30.74 -41.59
CA MET A 1 -29.66 29.31 -41.64
C MET A 1 -28.37 28.50 -41.70
N ASN A 2 -28.01 27.93 -40.54
CA ASN A 2 -27.04 26.87 -40.22
C ASN A 2 -25.67 26.82 -40.93
N SER A 3 -24.74 27.56 -40.32
CA SER A 3 -23.35 27.13 -40.09
C SER A 3 -23.34 26.05 -39.01
N SER A 4 -22.81 24.85 -39.30
CA SER A 4 -22.26 23.87 -38.35
C SER A 4 -22.10 22.56 -39.11
N LEU A 5 -20.87 21.99 -39.17
CA LEU A 5 -20.63 20.54 -39.07
C LEU A 5 -19.21 20.04 -39.39
N VAL A 6 -18.21 20.86 -39.76
CA VAL A 6 -16.91 20.29 -40.20
C VAL A 6 -15.69 20.70 -39.36
N ILE A 7 -15.84 21.53 -38.32
CA ILE A 7 -14.71 21.91 -37.47
C ILE A 7 -15.19 21.91 -36.02
N LEU A 8 -14.95 20.83 -35.28
CA LEU A 8 -14.87 20.75 -33.80
C LEU A 8 -15.00 19.28 -33.32
N ALA A 9 -14.10 18.41 -33.77
CA ALA A 9 -13.93 17.07 -33.17
C ALA A 9 -12.46 16.76 -32.81
N TYR A 10 -11.64 17.80 -32.62
CA TYR A 10 -10.24 17.68 -32.21
C TYR A 10 -9.93 18.32 -30.85
N LEU A 11 -10.96 18.60 -30.02
CA LEU A 11 -10.78 19.15 -28.66
C LEU A 11 -11.69 18.47 -27.63
N LEU A 12 -11.85 17.15 -27.72
CA LEU A 12 -12.02 16.37 -26.50
C LEU A 12 -10.68 15.72 -26.27
N GLY A 13 -9.85 16.45 -25.51
CA GLY A 13 -8.59 15.93 -25.03
C GLY A 13 -8.82 14.51 -24.57
N SER A 14 -8.06 13.59 -25.14
CA SER A 14 -7.82 12.32 -24.51
C SER A 14 -7.30 12.67 -23.12
N PHE A 15 -8.20 12.70 -22.14
CA PHE A 15 -7.91 12.32 -20.78
C PHE A 15 -7.47 10.87 -20.89
N LEU A 16 -6.26 10.65 -21.40
CA LEU A 16 -5.43 9.57 -20.95
C LEU A 16 -5.33 9.88 -19.47
N SER A 17 -6.22 9.27 -18.69
CA SER A 17 -5.99 9.09 -17.28
C SER A 17 -4.52 8.68 -17.20
N VAL A 18 -3.69 9.50 -16.57
CA VAL A 18 -2.37 9.07 -16.12
C VAL A 18 -2.70 8.03 -15.04
N GLN A 19 -3.07 6.83 -15.48
CA GLN A 19 -3.08 5.65 -14.64
C GLN A 19 -1.60 5.39 -14.42
N GLY A 20 -1.11 5.85 -13.26
CA GLY A 20 0.15 5.35 -12.74
C GLY A 20 0.12 3.84 -12.88
N ASP A 21 1.19 3.31 -13.46
CA ASP A 21 1.34 1.94 -13.95
C ASP A 21 1.32 0.96 -12.76
N GLN A 22 0.14 0.72 -12.18
CA GLN A 22 -0.04 -0.21 -11.08
C GLN A 22 -0.15 -1.62 -11.67
N ASN A 23 0.71 -2.52 -11.21
CA ASN A 23 0.72 -3.91 -11.67
C ASN A 23 -0.67 -4.54 -11.43
N PRO A 24 -1.34 -5.08 -12.46
CA PRO A 24 -2.72 -5.55 -12.34
C PRO A 24 -2.92 -6.63 -11.27
N ILE A 25 -1.87 -7.41 -10.93
CA ILE A 25 -1.95 -8.42 -9.88
C ILE A 25 -2.29 -7.81 -8.51
N CYS A 26 -1.92 -6.54 -8.28
CA CYS A 26 -2.14 -5.82 -7.03
C CYS A 26 -3.58 -5.39 -6.81
N SER A 27 -4.43 -5.55 -7.84
CA SER A 27 -5.87 -5.28 -7.79
C SER A 27 -6.72 -6.54 -7.66
N LEU A 28 -6.10 -7.73 -7.67
CA LEU A 28 -6.83 -8.99 -7.48
C LEU A 28 -7.27 -9.11 -6.02
N ALA A 29 -8.45 -9.69 -5.81
CA ALA A 29 -8.96 -9.98 -4.46
C ALA A 29 -8.02 -10.94 -3.71
N LEU A 30 -8.05 -10.91 -2.38
CA LEU A 30 -7.46 -11.96 -1.56
C LEU A 30 -8.01 -13.32 -1.99
N ASP A 31 -7.12 -14.28 -2.26
CA ASP A 31 -7.50 -15.65 -2.57
C ASP A 31 -6.60 -16.62 -1.82
N ARG A 32 -7.17 -17.31 -0.83
CA ARG A 32 -6.46 -18.31 -0.02
C ARG A 32 -6.20 -19.60 -0.78
N GLY A 33 -6.78 -19.75 -1.98
CA GLY A 33 -6.80 -21.00 -2.70
C GLY A 33 -7.75 -22.02 -2.07
N HIS A 34 -7.70 -23.26 -2.55
CA HIS A 34 -8.60 -24.30 -2.10
C HIS A 34 -8.33 -24.70 -0.64
N GLU A 35 -9.40 -24.92 0.14
CA GLU A 35 -9.33 -25.33 1.56
C GLU A 35 -8.53 -26.63 1.74
N TYR A 36 -8.65 -27.57 0.80
CA TYR A 36 -7.95 -28.85 0.83
C TYR A 36 -6.91 -28.91 -0.28
N CYS A 37 -5.64 -28.94 0.14
CA CYS A 37 -4.52 -29.10 -0.75
C CYS A 37 -3.73 -30.38 -0.44
N ALA A 38 -3.79 -31.38 -1.33
CA ALA A 38 -3.27 -32.72 -1.05
C ALA A 38 -1.75 -32.79 -0.83
N ASN A 39 -0.97 -31.88 -1.45
CA ASN A 39 0.49 -31.96 -1.50
C ASN A 39 1.19 -30.66 -1.05
N ALA A 40 0.49 -29.76 -0.36
CA ALA A 40 1.08 -28.52 0.13
C ALA A 40 0.49 -28.16 1.49
N ALA A 41 1.36 -27.77 2.42
CA ALA A 41 0.95 -27.23 3.71
C ALA A 41 0.57 -25.74 3.57
N PRO A 42 -0.28 -25.20 4.47
CA PRO A 42 -0.54 -23.78 4.54
C PRO A 42 0.75 -22.96 4.72
N GLN A 43 0.80 -21.79 4.07
CA GLN A 43 1.96 -20.89 4.09
C GLN A 43 1.54 -19.47 4.44
N LEU A 44 2.35 -18.80 5.26
CA LEU A 44 2.20 -17.37 5.49
C LEU A 44 2.63 -16.63 4.23
N ARG A 45 1.74 -15.81 3.68
CA ARG A 45 1.98 -14.97 2.51
C ARG A 45 1.46 -13.56 2.75
N TYR A 46 1.75 -12.66 1.82
CA TYR A 46 1.30 -11.27 1.87
C TYR A 46 0.46 -10.96 0.64
N TYR A 47 -0.60 -10.18 0.81
CA TYR A 47 -1.42 -9.69 -0.29
C TYR A 47 -1.55 -8.17 -0.18
N HIS A 48 -1.70 -7.51 -1.32
CA HIS A 48 -2.00 -6.09 -1.40
C HIS A 48 -3.51 -5.86 -1.23
N ASP A 49 -3.88 -5.13 -0.19
CA ASP A 49 -5.24 -4.64 0.01
C ASP A 49 -5.40 -3.29 -0.69
N VAL A 50 -6.30 -3.23 -1.68
CA VAL A 50 -6.52 -2.04 -2.51
C VAL A 50 -7.24 -0.93 -1.74
N GLU A 51 -8.01 -1.26 -0.71
CA GLU A 51 -8.81 -0.28 0.03
C GLU A 51 -7.95 0.54 0.98
N THR A 52 -7.08 -0.13 1.73
CA THR A 52 -6.12 0.52 2.62
C THR A 52 -4.84 0.89 1.89
N ASP A 53 -4.60 0.32 0.71
CA ASP A 53 -3.32 0.40 0.01
C ASP A 53 -2.22 -0.12 0.96
N ILE A 54 -2.35 -1.33 1.50
CA ILE A 54 -1.38 -1.91 2.45
C ILE A 54 -1.16 -3.38 2.12
N CYS A 55 0.07 -3.86 2.31
CA CYS A 55 0.37 -5.28 2.21
C CYS A 55 0.13 -5.96 3.57
N PHE A 56 -0.85 -6.87 3.65
CA PHE A 56 -1.17 -7.60 4.88
C PHE A 56 -0.77 -9.08 4.81
N PRO A 57 -0.38 -9.69 5.93
CA PRO A 57 -0.19 -11.13 6.03
C PRO A 57 -1.53 -11.89 5.90
N PHE A 58 -1.50 -13.07 5.27
CA PHE A 58 -2.61 -14.01 5.22
C PHE A 58 -2.12 -15.47 5.14
N TRP A 59 -2.98 -16.42 5.49
CA TRP A 59 -2.71 -17.85 5.27
C TRP A 59 -3.18 -18.29 3.90
N TYR A 60 -2.23 -18.70 3.07
CA TYR A 60 -2.46 -19.38 1.79
C TYR A 60 -2.52 -20.89 2.01
N ASN A 61 -3.54 -21.56 1.48
CA ASN A 61 -3.82 -22.98 1.75
C ASN A 61 -2.87 -23.96 1.01
N GLY A 62 -2.04 -23.46 0.09
CA GLY A 62 -0.99 -24.26 -0.56
C GLY A 62 -1.22 -24.56 -2.04
N CYS A 63 -2.45 -24.47 -2.56
CA CYS A 63 -2.73 -24.56 -4.00
C CYS A 63 -3.95 -23.74 -4.43
N ALA A 64 -4.09 -23.58 -5.75
CA ALA A 64 -4.98 -22.59 -6.38
C ALA A 64 -4.59 -21.18 -5.93
N GLY A 65 -5.53 -20.25 -5.84
CA GLY A 65 -5.21 -18.87 -5.52
C GLY A 65 -4.91 -18.02 -6.74
N ASN A 66 -4.49 -16.79 -6.49
CA ASN A 66 -4.09 -15.86 -7.53
C ASN A 66 -2.74 -15.19 -7.23
N ASN A 67 -2.30 -14.30 -8.11
CA ASN A 67 -0.97 -13.70 -8.06
C ASN A 67 -0.83 -12.54 -7.06
N ASN A 68 -1.91 -12.12 -6.38
CA ASN A 68 -1.83 -11.22 -5.23
C ASN A 68 -1.40 -12.00 -3.98
N SER A 69 -0.25 -12.68 -4.09
CA SER A 69 0.25 -13.62 -3.10
C SER A 69 1.78 -13.62 -3.15
N PHE A 70 2.40 -12.94 -2.19
CA PHE A 70 3.84 -12.68 -2.13
C PHE A 70 4.47 -13.44 -0.96
N ALA A 71 5.73 -13.86 -1.13
CA ALA A 71 6.45 -14.62 -0.11
C ALA A 71 6.96 -13.74 1.04
N SER A 72 7.06 -12.42 0.83
CA SER A 72 7.48 -11.47 1.85
C SER A 72 6.75 -10.14 1.74
N LEU A 73 6.68 -9.41 2.86
CA LEU A 73 6.15 -8.06 2.91
C LEU A 73 6.87 -7.12 1.92
N LYS A 74 8.21 -7.25 1.85
CA LYS A 74 9.04 -6.49 0.91
C LYS A 74 8.66 -6.75 -0.54
N GLU A 75 8.49 -8.01 -0.93
CA GLU A 75 8.10 -8.36 -2.30
C GLU A 75 6.73 -7.77 -2.67
N CYS A 76 5.77 -7.81 -1.74
CA CYS A 76 4.46 -7.19 -1.94
C CYS A 76 4.59 -5.68 -2.16
N TYR A 77 5.34 -4.97 -1.30
CA TYR A 77 5.54 -3.53 -1.48
C TYR A 77 6.34 -3.20 -2.74
N ASP A 78 7.44 -3.89 -3.03
CA ASP A 78 8.21 -3.65 -4.25
C ASP A 78 7.36 -3.83 -5.53
N THR A 79 6.39 -4.73 -5.49
CA THR A 79 5.54 -5.05 -6.66
C THR A 79 4.32 -4.15 -6.78
N CYS A 80 3.65 -3.86 -5.66
CA CYS A 80 2.36 -3.17 -5.63
C CYS A 80 2.43 -1.73 -5.16
N LYS A 81 3.52 -1.36 -4.50
CA LYS A 81 3.79 -0.02 -4.01
C LYS A 81 5.28 0.28 -4.15
N PRO A 82 5.85 0.16 -5.36
CA PRO A 82 7.25 0.51 -5.54
C PRO A 82 7.42 1.91 -5.00
N GLU A 83 8.27 2.07 -3.96
CA GLU A 83 8.49 3.36 -3.33
C GLU A 83 9.01 4.32 -4.40
N THR A 84 8.10 5.04 -5.05
CA THR A 84 8.49 6.17 -5.85
C THR A 84 9.04 7.13 -4.83
N MET A 85 10.35 7.36 -4.88
CA MET A 85 11.21 8.07 -3.92
C MET A 85 10.76 9.51 -3.56
N PHE A 86 9.56 9.92 -3.97
CA PHE A 86 8.95 11.24 -3.81
C PHE A 86 7.43 11.18 -3.54
N ARG A 87 6.93 10.12 -2.88
CA ARG A 87 5.55 10.09 -2.37
C ARG A 87 5.53 10.20 -0.85
N CYS A 88 4.41 10.73 -0.36
CA CYS A 88 4.12 10.73 1.06
C CYS A 88 3.79 9.31 1.52
N ILE A 89 3.83 9.11 2.85
CA ILE A 89 3.39 7.86 3.48
C ILE A 89 1.97 7.52 2.99
N GLY A 90 1.68 6.22 2.83
CA GLY A 90 0.39 5.76 2.30
C GLY A 90 0.18 6.07 0.82
N ASN A 91 1.26 6.23 0.04
CA ASN A 91 1.22 6.63 -1.38
C ASN A 91 0.53 7.98 -1.67
N ALA A 92 0.30 8.78 -0.63
CA ALA A 92 -0.36 10.06 -0.77
C ALA A 92 0.45 11.02 -1.64
N LEU A 93 -0.28 11.90 -2.34
CA LEU A 93 0.33 12.89 -3.23
C LEU A 93 1.02 13.97 -2.40
N SER A 94 2.22 14.35 -2.82
CA SER A 94 2.87 15.56 -2.31
C SER A 94 2.09 16.79 -2.75
N THR A 95 1.88 17.73 -1.84
CA THR A 95 1.21 19.01 -2.11
C THR A 95 2.17 20.16 -2.39
N GLY A 96 3.48 19.92 -2.26
CA GLY A 96 4.48 20.96 -2.45
C GLY A 96 5.90 20.50 -2.11
N GLN A 97 6.80 21.47 -2.05
CA GLN A 97 8.19 21.26 -1.67
C GLN A 97 8.51 22.12 -0.45
N CYS A 98 9.45 21.64 0.36
CA CYS A 98 10.00 22.36 1.49
C CYS A 98 11.52 22.40 1.43
N ASP A 99 12.10 23.41 2.06
CA ASP A 99 13.54 23.55 2.18
C ASP A 99 14.12 22.71 3.33
N ARG A 100 15.44 22.75 3.48
CA ARG A 100 16.16 22.04 4.54
C ARG A 100 15.89 22.60 5.95
N ASP A 101 15.35 23.81 6.04
CA ASP A 101 14.93 24.43 7.30
C ASP A 101 13.47 24.07 7.66
N MET A 102 12.89 23.09 6.95
CA MET A 102 11.50 22.62 7.09
C MET A 102 10.45 23.70 6.78
N LYS A 103 10.79 24.73 6.01
CA LYS A 103 9.86 25.79 5.59
C LYS A 103 9.32 25.52 4.20
N GLY A 104 8.12 26.04 3.93
CA GLY A 104 7.46 25.97 2.62
C GLY A 104 6.20 25.12 2.58
N CYS A 105 6.00 24.23 3.55
CA CYS A 105 4.76 23.47 3.65
C CYS A 105 3.61 24.31 4.23
N PRO A 106 2.37 24.15 3.72
CA PRO A 106 1.20 24.78 4.30
C PRO A 106 0.88 24.21 5.70
N TYR A 107 0.04 24.91 6.45
CA TYR A 107 -0.45 24.41 7.74
C TYR A 107 -1.18 23.07 7.55
N GLY A 108 -0.90 22.10 8.44
CA GLY A 108 -1.41 20.72 8.33
C GLY A 108 -0.55 19.79 7.45
N TYR A 109 0.62 20.24 6.99
CA TYR A 109 1.54 19.43 6.20
C TYR A 109 2.92 19.32 6.85
N SER A 110 3.47 18.11 6.84
CA SER A 110 4.83 17.76 7.27
C SER A 110 5.82 17.86 6.11
N CYS A 111 7.03 18.30 6.40
CA CYS A 111 8.14 18.31 5.46
C CYS A 111 8.94 17.00 5.55
N LEU A 112 8.84 16.14 4.54
CA LEU A 112 9.65 14.93 4.41
C LEU A 112 10.90 15.22 3.57
N LEU A 113 12.07 15.28 4.21
CA LEU A 113 13.34 15.56 3.54
C LEU A 113 13.83 14.33 2.76
N GLY A 114 14.08 14.51 1.46
CA GLY A 114 14.73 13.49 0.64
C GLY A 114 16.25 13.49 0.81
N PRO A 115 16.95 12.37 0.49
CA PRO A 115 18.39 12.23 0.71
C PRO A 115 19.26 13.20 -0.12
N TYR A 116 18.74 13.78 -1.20
CA TYR A 116 19.52 14.59 -2.14
C TYR A 116 18.88 15.92 -2.58
N GLY A 117 17.80 16.41 -1.95
CA GLY A 117 17.05 17.55 -2.49
C GLY A 117 16.16 18.29 -1.47
N PRO A 118 15.37 19.27 -1.93
CA PRO A 118 14.28 19.83 -1.12
C PRO A 118 13.32 18.71 -0.71
N GLY A 119 12.74 18.83 0.47
CA GLY A 119 11.73 17.89 0.93
C GLY A 119 10.41 18.06 0.20
N ILE A 120 9.49 17.13 0.44
CA ILE A 120 8.12 17.17 -0.05
C ILE A 120 7.15 17.47 1.10
N CYS A 121 6.03 18.11 0.77
CA CYS A 121 4.98 18.39 1.74
C CYS A 121 3.92 17.30 1.74
N CYS A 122 3.72 16.70 2.89
CA CYS A 122 2.85 15.55 3.09
C CYS A 122 1.79 15.83 4.12
N ASP A 123 0.56 15.41 3.83
CA ASP A 123 -0.60 15.72 4.67
C ASP A 123 -0.50 14.99 6.01
N GLN A 124 -0.42 15.73 7.11
CA GLN A 124 -0.25 15.15 8.44
C GLN A 124 -1.39 14.22 8.84
N GLN A 125 -2.62 14.53 8.43
CA GLN A 125 -3.77 13.69 8.81
C GLN A 125 -3.72 12.34 8.09
N VAL A 126 -3.27 12.33 6.84
CA VAL A 126 -3.09 11.10 6.07
C VAL A 126 -1.95 10.26 6.66
N GLU A 127 -0.84 10.91 7.04
CA GLU A 127 0.27 10.24 7.72
C GLU A 127 -0.17 9.63 9.07
N ASP A 128 -0.87 10.40 9.90
CA ASP A 128 -1.36 9.96 11.21
C ASP A 128 -2.38 8.82 11.08
N GLN A 129 -3.29 8.93 10.10
CA GLN A 129 -4.26 7.87 9.81
C GLN A 129 -3.53 6.59 9.38
N TRP A 130 -2.59 6.68 8.44
CA TRP A 130 -1.80 5.54 7.99
C TRP A 130 -1.01 4.90 9.13
N LEU A 131 -0.41 5.72 10.01
CA LEU A 131 0.32 5.22 11.19
C LEU A 131 -0.60 4.48 12.16
N THR A 132 -1.83 4.96 12.34
CA THR A 132 -2.84 4.33 13.19
C THR A 132 -3.31 3.01 12.59
N GLU A 133 -3.48 2.94 11.26
CA GLU A 133 -3.84 1.71 10.54
C GLU A 133 -2.71 0.67 10.51
N MET A 134 -1.45 1.13 10.44
CA MET A 134 -0.27 0.27 10.46
C MET A 134 0.13 -0.22 11.85
N LYS A 135 -0.22 0.53 12.89
CA LYS A 135 0.06 0.18 14.29
C LYS A 135 -1.23 0.27 15.11
N PRO A 136 -2.24 -0.55 14.79
CA PRO A 136 -3.48 -0.52 15.54
C PRO A 136 -3.19 -0.96 16.97
N VAL A 137 -3.83 -0.29 17.93
CA VAL A 137 -3.79 -0.69 19.34
C VAL A 137 -4.59 -1.98 19.45
N CYS A 138 -3.92 -3.10 19.69
CA CYS A 138 -4.56 -4.39 19.91
C CYS A 138 -4.32 -4.83 21.36
N ASP A 139 -5.26 -5.58 21.93
CA ASP A 139 -5.07 -6.22 23.23
C ASP A 139 -3.89 -7.20 23.16
N GLU A 140 -3.15 -7.41 24.26
CA GLU A 140 -1.93 -8.24 24.25
C GLU A 140 -2.15 -9.66 23.69
N ASP A 141 -3.35 -10.22 23.84
CA ASP A 141 -3.74 -11.54 23.36
C ASP A 141 -4.10 -11.59 21.86
N SER A 142 -4.10 -10.44 21.18
CA SER A 142 -4.51 -10.31 19.76
C SER A 142 -3.35 -10.48 18.78
N TYR A 143 -2.10 -10.59 19.26
CA TYR A 143 -0.91 -10.64 18.41
C TYR A 143 -0.46 -12.08 18.10
N TYR A 144 0.04 -12.34 16.89
CA TYR A 144 0.77 -13.58 16.58
C TYR A 144 2.27 -13.38 16.81
N PRO A 145 2.90 -14.17 17.70
CA PRO A 145 4.35 -14.17 17.83
C PRO A 145 4.96 -14.84 16.59
N TRP A 146 5.72 -14.09 15.79
CA TRP A 146 6.50 -14.66 14.69
C TRP A 146 7.95 -14.86 15.14
N ASP A 147 8.36 -16.12 15.26
CA ASP A 147 9.71 -16.48 15.68
C ASP A 147 10.69 -16.32 14.52
N LYS A 148 11.56 -15.32 14.63
CA LYS A 148 12.91 -15.38 14.08
C LYS A 148 13.84 -15.32 15.28
N GLU A 149 14.32 -16.48 15.74
CA GLU A 149 15.51 -16.69 16.57
C GLU A 149 16.24 -15.39 16.97
N SER A 150 15.73 -14.66 17.97
CA SER A 150 16.44 -13.63 18.75
C SER A 150 15.51 -13.01 19.78
N TRP A 151 15.85 -13.13 21.05
CA TRP A 151 15.10 -12.63 22.20
C TRP A 151 15.06 -11.10 22.36
N GLU A 152 15.25 -10.31 21.29
CA GLU A 152 15.17 -8.84 21.38
C GLU A 152 14.32 -8.17 20.28
N ASN A 153 13.77 -8.88 19.28
CA ASN A 153 12.91 -8.25 18.25
C ASN A 153 11.89 -9.22 17.64
N THR A 154 10.88 -9.64 18.40
CA THR A 154 9.72 -10.35 17.82
C THR A 154 8.79 -9.32 17.17
N GLU A 155 8.93 -9.09 15.85
CA GLU A 155 7.96 -8.29 15.11
C GLU A 155 6.58 -8.99 15.19
N LYS A 156 5.63 -8.35 15.86
CA LYS A 156 4.26 -8.84 15.99
C LYS A 156 3.58 -8.72 14.61
N LEU A 157 3.11 -9.83 14.05
CA LEU A 157 2.34 -9.78 12.81
C LEU A 157 0.91 -9.31 13.11
N ILE A 158 0.48 -8.29 12.38
CA ILE A 158 -0.88 -7.72 12.48
C ILE A 158 -1.52 -7.88 11.10
N GLY A 159 -2.69 -8.55 11.05
CA GLY A 159 -3.50 -8.64 9.84
C GLY A 159 -4.31 -7.37 9.57
N ARG A 160 -5.25 -7.42 8.62
CA ARG A 160 -6.15 -6.29 8.31
C ARG A 160 -6.99 -5.82 9.52
N LYS A 161 -7.15 -6.65 10.54
CA LYS A 161 -7.80 -6.33 11.83
C LYS A 161 -6.92 -6.85 12.96
N CYS A 162 -7.01 -6.22 14.14
CA CYS A 162 -6.38 -6.71 15.37
C CYS A 162 -6.80 -8.13 15.72
N CYS A 163 -8.07 -8.46 15.49
CA CYS A 163 -8.60 -9.80 15.74
C CYS A 163 -8.01 -10.80 14.75
N HIS A 164 -7.58 -11.94 15.29
CA HIS A 164 -6.73 -12.94 14.68
C HIS A 164 -7.43 -13.75 13.59
N GLU A 165 -7.78 -13.11 12.47
CA GLU A 165 -8.46 -13.81 11.39
C GLU A 165 -7.54 -14.09 10.19
N TYR A 166 -6.61 -13.22 9.79
CA TYR A 166 -5.83 -13.45 8.54
C TYR A 166 -6.71 -13.94 7.36
N VAL A 167 -8.01 -13.61 7.42
CA VAL A 167 -9.12 -14.00 6.54
C VAL A 167 -9.48 -12.80 5.68
#